data_AF-A0A4P5TJR1-F1
#
_entry.id   AF-A0A4P5TJR1-F1
#
_cell.length_a   1.000
_cell.length_b   1.000
_cell.length_c   1.000
_cell.angle_alpha   90.00
_cell.angle_beta   90.00
_cell.angle_gamma   90.00
#
_symmetry.space_group_name_H-M   'P 1'
#
loop_
_entity.id
_entity.type
_entity.pdbx_description
1 polymer ?
#
loop_
_entity_poly.entity_id
_entity_poly.type
_entity_poly.pdbx_seq_one_letter_code
_entity_poly.pdbx_strand_id
1 'polypeptide(L)'
;MILSACVSLSVIAQPSITSASMPKAGDTLRYSTASPTSLPSNYQTGGANMSWDFSSMTPLTQTLNNYYGASKTPYGFYFFGQIGQKTADTIGAGPITLTNVYSFYTNSTKVFKAEGIGYQYSGFPLASMYKDDDEIYQFPLNYGDVDTSTFNFKFSIPGDLFALVQSGKRVNNADGWGTIKTPFGEYKDVLRLKSFVDQIDTITSQFGKFPIPRKTMIYRWLSTTERIPVMEIQGTIVAQTGKFTPTQVRYRDGFIGKLSATSVEVLALKLYPNPGNGMVMIAGLKPGENWVMRDVLGKEIVLNRVGDAGFDSDNLLGGMYYILVGERVLTFCKK
;
A
#
# COMPACT_ATOMS: atom_id res chain seq x y z
N MET A 1 -36.81 47.17 20.59
CA MET A 1 -35.97 46.05 21.01
C MET A 1 -35.73 45.18 19.78
N ILE A 2 -34.61 45.39 19.07
CA ILE A 2 -34.29 44.65 17.85
C ILE A 2 -33.57 43.37 18.27
N LEU A 3 -34.24 42.23 18.11
CA LEU A 3 -33.70 40.91 18.41
C LEU A 3 -32.74 40.53 17.28
N SER A 4 -31.44 40.70 17.49
CA SER A 4 -30.41 40.27 16.53
C SER A 4 -30.24 38.76 16.64
N ALA A 5 -30.68 38.01 15.64
CA ALA A 5 -30.47 36.57 15.54
C ALA A 5 -29.02 36.30 15.09
N CYS A 6 -28.16 35.87 16.02
CA CYS A 6 -26.83 35.35 15.69
C CYS A 6 -26.97 33.99 14.99
N VAL A 7 -26.90 34.00 13.66
CA VAL A 7 -26.76 32.77 12.86
C VAL A 7 -25.32 32.25 13.06
N SER A 8 -25.20 31.10 13.73
CA SER A 8 -23.92 30.42 13.95
C SER A 8 -23.47 29.74 12.65
N LEU A 9 -22.70 30.44 11.82
CA LEU A 9 -22.01 29.84 10.67
C LEU A 9 -20.91 28.90 11.21
N SER A 10 -21.06 27.59 11.01
CA SER A 10 -20.00 26.63 11.29
C SER A 10 -18.87 26.83 10.28
N VAL A 11 -17.82 27.53 10.67
CA VAL A 11 -16.60 27.67 9.86
C VAL A 11 -15.86 26.34 9.90
N ILE A 12 -15.65 25.72 8.75
CA ILE A 12 -14.79 24.53 8.61
C ILE A 12 -13.35 25.05 8.77
N ALA A 13 -12.74 24.77 9.92
CA ALA A 13 -11.37 25.18 10.20
C ALA A 13 -10.40 24.18 9.55
N GLN A 14 -9.31 24.68 8.98
CA GLN A 14 -8.28 23.81 8.41
C GLN A 14 -7.78 22.82 9.48
N PRO A 15 -7.90 21.50 9.25
CA PRO A 15 -7.44 20.51 10.22
C PRO A 15 -5.91 20.51 10.30
N SER A 16 -5.39 20.40 11.53
CA SER A 16 -3.97 20.15 11.80
C SER A 16 -3.84 18.76 12.39
N ILE A 17 -3.14 17.87 11.68
CA ILE A 17 -2.95 16.48 12.10
C ILE A 17 -1.69 16.42 12.96
N THR A 18 -1.81 15.80 14.13
CA THR A 18 -0.71 15.66 15.09
C THR A 18 -0.53 14.20 15.48
N SER A 19 0.49 13.93 16.30
CA SER A 19 0.70 12.62 16.93
C SER A 19 -0.52 12.06 17.68
N ALA A 20 -1.47 12.90 18.10
CA ALA A 20 -2.71 12.45 18.76
C ALA A 20 -3.66 11.70 17.81
N SER A 21 -3.53 11.94 16.50
CA SER A 21 -4.31 11.32 15.42
C SER A 21 -3.65 10.04 14.87
N MET A 22 -2.61 9.53 15.54
CA MET A 22 -1.95 8.28 15.19
C MET A 22 -2.37 7.14 16.11
N PRO A 23 -2.20 5.87 15.67
CA PRO A 23 -2.48 4.74 16.53
C PRO A 23 -1.63 4.77 17.80
N LYS A 24 -2.17 4.23 18.89
CA LYS A 24 -1.43 3.98 20.12
C LYS A 24 -1.58 2.54 20.57
N ALA A 25 -0.68 2.09 21.44
CA ALA A 25 -0.78 0.79 22.08
C ALA A 25 -2.14 0.62 22.78
N GLY A 26 -2.81 -0.51 22.51
CA GLY A 26 -4.15 -0.82 23.01
C GLY A 26 -5.29 -0.43 22.07
N ASP A 27 -5.03 0.32 21.00
CA ASP A 27 -6.07 0.64 20.03
C ASP A 27 -6.50 -0.59 19.22
N THR A 28 -7.81 -0.67 18.95
CA THR A 28 -8.42 -1.63 18.03
C THR A 28 -9.16 -0.86 16.96
N LEU A 29 -8.59 -0.75 15.77
CA LEU A 29 -9.08 0.13 14.70
C LEU A 29 -9.51 -0.72 13.51
N ARG A 30 -10.80 -0.62 13.16
CA ARG A 30 -11.40 -1.44 12.13
C ARG A 30 -11.47 -0.68 10.81
N TYR A 31 -11.20 -1.39 9.73
CA TYR A 31 -11.33 -0.84 8.38
C TYR A 31 -11.95 -1.87 7.46
N SER A 32 -12.60 -1.38 6.42
CA SER A 32 -13.09 -2.19 5.31
C SER A 32 -12.27 -1.91 4.06
N THR A 33 -12.14 -2.93 3.21
CA THR A 33 -11.60 -2.78 1.86
C THR A 33 -12.73 -2.57 0.86
N ALA A 34 -12.45 -1.90 -0.25
CA ALA A 34 -13.42 -1.69 -1.34
C ALA A 34 -12.76 -1.91 -2.70
N SER A 35 -13.58 -1.97 -3.75
CA SER A 35 -13.09 -2.11 -5.12
C SER A 35 -12.25 -0.90 -5.54
N PRO A 36 -11.03 -1.10 -6.09
CA PRO A 36 -10.20 -0.02 -6.62
C PRO A 36 -10.69 0.55 -7.96
N THR A 37 -11.68 -0.07 -8.59
CA THR A 37 -12.21 0.35 -9.90
C THR A 37 -13.42 1.26 -9.82
N SER A 38 -13.99 1.45 -8.63
CA SER A 38 -15.22 2.21 -8.40
C SER A 38 -14.95 3.44 -7.51
N LEU A 39 -14.08 4.33 -7.99
CA LEU A 39 -13.70 5.56 -7.30
C LEU A 39 -14.48 6.78 -7.87
N PRO A 40 -14.86 7.77 -7.05
CA PRO A 40 -15.47 9.01 -7.53
C PRO A 40 -14.47 9.80 -8.38
N SER A 41 -14.92 10.44 -9.46
CA SER A 41 -14.04 11.07 -10.45
C SER A 41 -13.08 12.14 -9.90
N ASN A 42 -13.43 12.79 -8.79
CA ASN A 42 -12.66 13.88 -8.20
C ASN A 42 -11.70 13.44 -7.08
N TYR A 43 -11.53 12.13 -6.81
CA TYR A 43 -10.72 11.66 -5.68
C TYR A 43 -9.25 12.11 -5.72
N GLN A 44 -8.70 12.38 -6.92
CA GLN A 44 -7.33 12.89 -7.10
C GLN A 44 -7.22 14.42 -7.01
N THR A 45 -8.34 15.14 -7.07
CA THR A 45 -8.37 16.61 -7.07
C THR A 45 -8.22 17.15 -5.66
N GLY A 46 -7.21 17.98 -5.43
CA GLY A 46 -6.90 18.62 -4.14
C GLY A 46 -7.33 20.08 -4.11
N GLY A 47 -7.06 20.75 -3.00
CA GLY A 47 -7.43 22.14 -2.78
C GLY A 47 -8.08 22.38 -1.43
N ALA A 48 -8.41 23.65 -1.18
CA ALA A 48 -9.11 24.07 0.02
C ALA A 48 -10.62 23.77 -0.09
N ASN A 49 -11.21 23.36 1.04
CA ASN A 49 -12.65 23.14 1.18
C ASN A 49 -13.24 22.18 0.12
N MET A 50 -12.54 21.07 -0.13
CA MET A 50 -12.97 20.05 -1.06
C MET A 50 -14.07 19.16 -0.48
N SER A 51 -14.86 18.54 -1.35
CA SER A 51 -15.83 17.51 -0.99
C SER A 51 -15.54 16.22 -1.76
N TRP A 52 -15.31 15.13 -1.03
CA TRP A 52 -15.09 13.80 -1.61
C TRP A 52 -16.19 12.84 -1.16
N ASP A 53 -16.95 12.30 -2.11
CA ASP A 53 -18.05 11.37 -1.81
C ASP A 53 -17.72 9.94 -2.28
N PHE A 54 -17.44 9.08 -1.29
CA PHE A 54 -17.21 7.65 -1.44
C PHE A 54 -18.37 6.82 -0.87
N SER A 55 -19.51 7.43 -0.52
CA SER A 55 -20.62 6.75 0.16
C SER A 55 -21.27 5.63 -0.65
N SER A 56 -21.07 5.62 -1.97
CA SER A 56 -21.55 4.56 -2.87
C SER A 56 -20.69 3.29 -2.86
N MET A 57 -19.55 3.28 -2.15
CA MET A 57 -18.70 2.11 -2.07
C MET A 57 -19.34 0.97 -1.26
N THR A 58 -19.02 -0.26 -1.65
CA THR A 58 -19.44 -1.47 -0.91
C THR A 58 -18.22 -2.11 -0.24
N PRO A 59 -18.28 -2.46 1.06
CA PRO A 59 -17.20 -3.20 1.72
C PRO A 59 -17.04 -4.60 1.10
N LEU A 60 -15.82 -4.99 0.78
CA LEU A 60 -15.46 -6.33 0.30
C LEU A 60 -15.02 -7.23 1.45
N THR A 61 -14.10 -6.74 2.27
CA THR A 61 -13.62 -7.42 3.48
C THR A 61 -13.52 -6.42 4.62
N GLN A 62 -13.49 -6.92 5.84
CA GLN A 62 -13.30 -6.11 7.02
C GLN A 62 -12.22 -6.71 7.91
N THR A 63 -11.32 -5.85 8.39
CA THR A 63 -10.17 -6.24 9.21
C THR A 63 -10.12 -5.37 10.47
N LEU A 64 -9.73 -5.98 11.58
CA LEU A 64 -9.46 -5.28 12.84
C LEU A 64 -7.94 -5.15 13.03
N ASN A 65 -7.41 -3.94 12.91
CA ASN A 65 -6.03 -3.66 13.31
C ASN A 65 -5.95 -3.59 14.83
N ASN A 66 -5.15 -4.48 15.40
CA ASN A 66 -4.82 -4.45 16.82
C ASN A 66 -3.42 -3.86 16.98
N TYR A 67 -3.32 -2.79 17.76
CA TYR A 67 -2.08 -2.13 18.11
C TYR A 67 -1.69 -2.51 19.53
N TYR A 68 -0.47 -2.98 19.70
CA TYR A 68 0.09 -3.47 20.95
C TYR A 68 1.28 -2.59 21.34
N GLY A 69 1.56 -2.48 22.64
CA GLY A 69 2.89 -2.05 23.06
C GLY A 69 3.89 -3.15 22.69
N ALA A 70 5.10 -2.80 22.26
CA ALA A 70 6.09 -3.78 21.82
C ALA A 70 6.38 -4.88 22.86
N SER A 71 6.36 -4.53 24.15
CA SER A 71 6.49 -5.47 25.28
C SER A 71 5.37 -6.51 25.39
N LYS A 72 4.22 -6.30 24.74
CA LYS A 72 3.10 -7.25 24.65
C LYS A 72 3.14 -8.11 23.38
N THR A 73 4.26 -8.07 22.64
CA THR A 73 4.51 -8.89 21.47
C THR A 73 5.69 -9.83 21.73
N PRO A 74 5.86 -10.90 20.94
CA PRO A 74 7.05 -11.75 21.02
C PRO A 74 8.39 -11.02 20.77
N TYR A 75 8.34 -9.77 20.28
CA TYR A 75 9.50 -9.00 19.83
C TYR A 75 9.87 -7.86 20.77
N GLY A 76 9.35 -7.83 22.00
CA GLY A 76 9.62 -6.77 22.97
C GLY A 76 11.10 -6.60 23.36
N PHE A 77 11.94 -7.62 23.13
CA PHE A 77 13.40 -7.53 23.32
C PHE A 77 14.10 -6.77 22.19
N TYR A 78 13.48 -6.64 21.01
CA TYR A 78 14.02 -5.91 19.87
C TYR A 78 13.52 -4.46 19.82
N PHE A 79 12.29 -4.24 20.30
CA PHE A 79 11.62 -2.95 20.21
C PHE A 79 11.23 -2.47 21.61
N PHE A 80 11.82 -1.34 22.03
CA PHE A 80 11.59 -0.71 23.33
C PHE A 80 10.72 0.56 23.20
N GLY A 81 9.46 0.46 23.60
CA GLY A 81 8.52 1.59 23.63
C GLY A 81 7.77 1.84 22.30
N GLN A 82 8.08 1.11 21.23
CA GLN A 82 7.34 1.17 19.97
C GLN A 82 5.94 0.55 20.07
N ILE A 83 5.11 0.93 19.10
CA ILE A 83 3.77 0.37 18.89
C ILE A 83 3.89 -0.75 17.84
N GLY A 84 3.54 -1.98 18.21
CA GLY A 84 3.49 -3.12 17.32
C GLY A 84 2.10 -3.34 16.74
N GLN A 85 1.98 -3.48 15.42
CA GLN A 85 0.75 -3.88 14.73
C GLN A 85 0.95 -5.26 14.12
N LYS A 86 0.05 -6.21 14.39
CA LYS A 86 0.08 -7.49 13.68
C LYS A 86 -0.36 -7.26 12.23
N THR A 87 0.53 -7.50 11.28
CA THR A 87 0.30 -7.25 9.85
C THR A 87 -0.03 -8.52 9.08
N ALA A 88 0.40 -9.69 9.57
CA ALA A 88 -0.02 -10.98 9.04
C ALA A 88 0.11 -12.10 10.08
N ASP A 89 -0.80 -13.06 10.02
CA ASP A 89 -0.65 -14.31 10.77
C ASP A 89 0.42 -15.21 10.15
N THR A 90 0.46 -15.28 8.81
CA THR A 90 1.43 -16.09 8.07
C THR A 90 1.75 -15.44 6.72
N ILE A 91 3.03 -15.41 6.36
CA ILE A 91 3.53 -14.98 5.04
C ILE A 91 4.50 -16.05 4.51
N GLY A 92 4.40 -16.38 3.23
CA GLY A 92 5.25 -17.37 2.59
C GLY A 92 4.57 -18.73 2.42
N ALA A 93 5.30 -19.67 1.83
CA ALA A 93 4.88 -21.04 1.59
C ALA A 93 6.11 -21.95 1.47
N GLY A 94 5.95 -23.22 1.81
CA GLY A 94 7.06 -24.20 1.75
C GLY A 94 8.17 -23.89 2.77
N PRO A 95 9.45 -23.99 2.41
CA PRO A 95 10.57 -23.93 3.37
C PRO A 95 10.75 -22.54 4.02
N ILE A 96 10.12 -21.51 3.46
CA ILE A 96 10.10 -20.16 4.02
C ILE A 96 8.66 -19.84 4.41
N THR A 97 8.37 -20.01 5.69
CA THR A 97 7.10 -19.63 6.31
C THR A 97 7.39 -18.73 7.50
N LEU A 98 6.92 -17.49 7.42
CA LEU A 98 7.01 -16.50 8.48
C LEU A 98 5.65 -16.45 9.18
N THR A 99 5.64 -16.52 10.50
CA THR A 99 4.39 -16.43 11.28
C THR A 99 4.45 -15.24 12.22
N ASN A 100 3.28 -14.82 12.73
CA ASN A 100 3.17 -13.72 13.69
C ASN A 100 3.96 -12.49 13.23
N VAL A 101 3.69 -12.00 12.02
CA VAL A 101 4.41 -10.86 11.46
C VAL A 101 3.82 -9.57 12.00
N TYR A 102 4.69 -8.72 12.57
CA TYR A 102 4.35 -7.43 13.14
C TYR A 102 5.17 -6.33 12.47
N SER A 103 4.56 -5.18 12.27
CA SER A 103 5.27 -3.93 11.98
C SER A 103 5.33 -3.07 13.23
N PHE A 104 6.47 -2.40 13.46
CA PHE A 104 6.70 -1.56 14.62
C PHE A 104 6.85 -0.10 14.22
N TYR A 105 6.23 0.77 15.01
CA TYR A 105 6.16 2.20 14.74
C TYR A 105 6.55 3.02 15.97
N THR A 106 7.22 4.14 15.72
CA THR A 106 7.40 5.21 16.71
C THR A 106 6.41 6.32 16.42
N ASN A 107 5.69 6.75 17.46
CA ASN A 107 4.84 7.95 17.44
C ASN A 107 5.39 8.96 18.45
N SER A 108 5.88 10.08 17.96
CA SER A 108 6.36 11.21 18.77
C SER A 108 5.64 12.49 18.38
N THR A 109 5.82 13.55 19.15
CA THR A 109 5.22 14.86 18.83
C THR A 109 5.68 15.44 17.49
N LYS A 110 6.79 14.93 16.90
CA LYS A 110 7.38 15.41 15.64
C LYS A 110 7.22 14.47 14.46
N VAL A 111 7.06 13.16 14.70
CA VAL A 111 7.09 12.16 13.61
C VAL A 111 6.33 10.90 13.97
N PHE A 112 5.68 10.31 12.97
CA PHE A 112 5.23 8.92 12.95
C PHE A 112 6.04 8.16 11.90
N LYS A 113 6.80 7.15 12.33
CA LYS A 113 7.75 6.42 11.46
C LYS A 113 7.71 4.91 11.69
N ALA A 114 8.05 4.15 10.64
CA ALA A 114 8.25 2.71 10.72
C ALA A 114 9.70 2.41 11.15
N GLU A 115 9.83 1.54 12.15
CA GLU A 115 11.11 1.19 12.80
C GLU A 115 11.61 -0.18 12.36
N GLY A 116 10.70 -1.08 12.01
CA GLY A 116 11.05 -2.43 11.59
C GLY A 116 9.89 -3.39 11.60
N ILE A 117 10.24 -4.66 11.40
CA ILE A 117 9.31 -5.77 11.45
C ILE A 117 9.82 -6.83 12.43
N GLY A 118 8.89 -7.47 13.13
CA GLY A 118 9.11 -8.68 13.90
C GLY A 118 8.43 -9.86 13.22
N TYR A 119 9.08 -11.01 13.17
CA TYR A 119 8.54 -12.21 12.52
C TYR A 119 9.07 -13.47 13.20
N GLN A 120 8.27 -14.55 13.19
CA GLN A 120 8.72 -15.85 13.66
C GLN A 120 9.13 -16.71 12.48
N TYR A 121 10.33 -17.29 12.57
CA TYR A 121 10.84 -18.27 11.60
C TYR A 121 11.30 -19.52 12.35
N SER A 122 10.77 -20.69 11.96
CA SER A 122 11.04 -21.97 12.64
C SER A 122 10.83 -21.92 14.16
N GLY A 123 9.81 -21.17 14.61
CA GLY A 123 9.46 -21.00 16.03
C GLY A 123 10.25 -19.93 16.78
N PHE A 124 11.30 -19.36 16.19
CA PHE A 124 12.11 -18.33 16.84
C PHE A 124 11.64 -16.92 16.46
N PRO A 125 11.41 -16.02 17.43
CA PRO A 125 11.12 -14.62 17.14
C PRO A 125 12.38 -13.90 16.68
N LEU A 126 12.32 -13.29 15.51
CA LEU A 126 13.38 -12.50 14.91
C LEU A 126 12.85 -11.11 14.58
N ALA A 127 13.76 -10.17 14.35
CA ALA A 127 13.41 -8.82 13.91
C ALA A 127 14.34 -8.35 12.80
N SER A 128 13.84 -7.43 12.00
CA SER A 128 14.63 -6.65 11.04
C SER A 128 14.25 -5.19 11.21
N MET A 129 15.24 -4.33 11.41
CA MET A 129 15.05 -2.90 11.65
C MET A 129 15.45 -2.11 10.41
N TYR A 130 14.88 -0.92 10.27
CA TYR A 130 15.37 0.03 9.29
C TYR A 130 16.77 0.49 9.69
N LYS A 131 17.63 0.69 8.68
CA LYS A 131 18.93 1.36 8.84
C LYS A 131 18.75 2.88 8.76
N ASP A 132 17.80 3.29 7.93
CA ASP A 132 17.29 4.65 7.77
C ASP A 132 15.77 4.51 7.81
N ASP A 133 15.12 5.00 8.86
CA ASP A 133 13.70 4.76 9.14
C ASP A 133 12.80 5.33 8.03
N ASP A 134 11.60 4.77 7.86
CA ASP A 134 10.61 5.37 6.95
C ASP A 134 9.71 6.33 7.74
N GLU A 135 10.01 7.64 7.70
CA GLU A 135 9.11 8.67 8.23
C GLU A 135 7.85 8.78 7.38
N ILE A 136 6.74 8.27 7.92
CA ILE A 136 5.45 8.24 7.24
C ILE A 136 4.80 9.63 7.31
N TYR A 137 4.86 10.29 8.48
CA TYR A 137 4.32 11.63 8.74
C TYR A 137 5.24 12.46 9.63
N GLN A 138 5.33 13.76 9.36
CA GLN A 138 6.05 14.76 10.13
C GLN A 138 5.04 15.74 10.71
N PHE A 139 5.05 15.94 12.02
CA PHE A 139 4.03 16.69 12.73
C PHE A 139 4.50 18.09 13.16
N PRO A 140 3.55 19.04 13.26
CA PRO A 140 2.16 18.94 12.80
C PRO A 140 2.08 18.91 11.26
N LEU A 141 1.09 18.19 10.71
CA LEU A 141 0.75 18.23 9.28
C LEU A 141 -0.40 19.21 9.08
N ASN A 142 -0.18 20.21 8.23
CA ASN A 142 -1.13 21.24 7.83
C ASN A 142 -1.26 21.27 6.32
N TYR A 143 -2.39 21.76 5.81
CA TYR A 143 -2.56 21.99 4.37
C TYR A 143 -1.47 22.93 3.83
N GLY A 144 -0.85 22.52 2.71
CA GLY A 144 0.29 23.18 2.09
C GLY A 144 1.65 22.61 2.49
N ASP A 145 1.72 21.78 3.55
CA ASP A 145 2.98 21.19 3.97
C ASP A 145 3.49 20.15 2.95
N VAL A 146 4.79 20.23 2.68
CA VAL A 146 5.52 19.29 1.82
C VAL A 146 6.77 18.85 2.54
N ASP A 147 6.96 17.54 2.62
CA ASP A 147 8.16 16.93 3.20
C ASP A 147 8.72 15.84 2.30
N THR A 148 9.97 15.49 2.60
CA THR A 148 10.72 14.49 1.87
C THR A 148 11.64 13.76 2.83
N SER A 149 11.60 12.43 2.76
CA SER A 149 12.50 11.55 3.51
C SER A 149 13.04 10.44 2.61
N THR A 150 14.10 9.80 3.08
CA THR A 150 14.62 8.55 2.52
C THR A 150 14.37 7.42 3.49
N PHE A 151 14.53 6.18 3.04
CA PHE A 151 14.53 5.04 3.93
C PHE A 151 15.41 3.92 3.37
N ASN A 152 15.87 3.06 4.26
CA ASN A 152 16.64 1.86 3.95
C ASN A 152 16.27 0.75 4.92
N PHE A 153 15.74 -0.34 4.38
CA PHE A 153 15.32 -1.51 5.12
C PHE A 153 15.98 -2.76 4.55
N LYS A 154 16.50 -3.61 5.43
CA LYS A 154 17.00 -4.93 5.06
C LYS A 154 16.31 -5.98 5.89
N PHE A 155 15.54 -6.84 5.22
CA PHE A 155 15.05 -8.09 5.75
C PHE A 155 15.92 -9.22 5.25
N SER A 156 16.30 -10.13 6.14
CA SER A 156 17.01 -11.36 5.78
C SER A 156 16.65 -12.48 6.72
N ILE A 157 16.46 -13.67 6.16
CA ILE A 157 16.27 -14.90 6.92
C ILE A 157 17.66 -15.50 7.19
N PRO A 158 17.95 -15.98 8.42
CA PRO A 158 19.21 -16.65 8.73
C PRO A 158 19.55 -17.78 7.75
N GLY A 159 20.83 -17.94 7.44
CA GLY A 159 21.32 -18.94 6.48
C GLY A 159 21.26 -18.49 5.01
N ASP A 160 21.13 -17.19 4.75
CA ASP A 160 21.12 -16.57 3.41
C ASP A 160 20.08 -17.14 2.42
N LEU A 161 19.04 -17.79 2.95
CA LEU A 161 17.96 -18.39 2.16
C LEU A 161 17.19 -17.34 1.35
N PHE A 162 17.01 -16.16 1.93
CA PHE A 162 16.32 -15.05 1.31
C PHE A 162 16.71 -13.74 1.98
N ALA A 163 16.93 -12.70 1.17
CA ALA A 163 16.99 -11.34 1.65
C ALA A 163 16.23 -10.37 0.73
N LEU A 164 15.56 -9.40 1.33
CA LEU A 164 14.92 -8.27 0.66
C LEU A 164 15.57 -7.00 1.19
N VAL A 165 16.14 -6.20 0.31
CA VAL A 165 16.62 -4.86 0.61
C VAL A 165 15.70 -3.86 -0.06
N GLN A 166 15.11 -2.95 0.70
CA GLN A 166 14.28 -1.87 0.19
C GLN A 166 14.99 -0.55 0.48
N SER A 167 15.11 0.28 -0.54
CA SER A 167 15.63 1.63 -0.37
C SER A 167 14.90 2.60 -1.28
N GLY A 168 14.58 3.78 -0.78
CA GLY A 168 13.81 4.72 -1.56
C GLY A 168 13.66 6.08 -0.91
N LYS A 169 12.77 6.85 -1.52
CA LYS A 169 12.40 8.21 -1.13
C LYS A 169 10.89 8.30 -1.00
N ARG A 170 10.41 8.94 0.06
CA ARG A 170 9.02 9.35 0.24
C ARG A 170 8.93 10.86 0.07
N VAL A 171 7.92 11.30 -0.66
CA VAL A 171 7.55 12.72 -0.78
C VAL A 171 6.09 12.82 -0.38
N ASN A 172 5.81 13.58 0.67
CA ASN A 172 4.46 13.84 1.15
C ASN A 172 4.05 15.26 0.76
N ASN A 173 2.79 15.43 0.39
CA ASN A 173 2.19 16.72 0.08
C ASN A 173 0.77 16.76 0.66
N ALA A 174 0.55 17.64 1.63
CA ALA A 174 -0.76 17.90 2.22
C ALA A 174 -1.57 18.82 1.29
N ASP A 175 -2.09 18.24 0.21
CA ASP A 175 -2.55 18.96 -0.98
C ASP A 175 -4.05 19.27 -0.99
N GLY A 176 -4.78 18.94 0.06
CA GLY A 176 -6.18 19.34 0.19
C GLY A 176 -6.75 19.20 1.58
N TRP A 177 -7.85 19.88 1.85
CA TRP A 177 -8.65 19.69 3.05
C TRP A 177 -10.12 19.90 2.76
N GLY A 178 -10.99 19.34 3.60
CA GLY A 178 -12.44 19.53 3.49
C GLY A 178 -13.22 18.35 4.05
N THR A 179 -14.36 18.04 3.44
CA THR A 179 -15.29 17.01 3.88
C THR A 179 -15.15 15.73 3.06
N ILE A 180 -15.17 14.58 3.73
CA ILE A 180 -15.22 13.26 3.10
C ILE A 180 -16.41 12.47 3.62
N LYS A 181 -17.17 11.88 2.70
CA LYS A 181 -18.23 10.93 3.00
C LYS A 181 -17.79 9.53 2.59
N THR A 182 -17.88 8.59 3.51
CA THR A 182 -17.59 7.17 3.29
C THR A 182 -18.86 6.35 3.58
N PRO A 183 -18.90 5.05 3.27
CA PRO A 183 -20.01 4.19 3.68
C PRO A 183 -20.22 4.16 5.20
N PHE A 184 -19.15 4.34 5.98
CA PHE A 184 -19.21 4.32 7.44
C PHE A 184 -19.71 5.64 8.03
N GLY A 185 -19.35 6.77 7.44
CA GLY A 185 -19.70 8.08 7.98
C GLY A 185 -19.13 9.25 7.21
N GLU A 186 -19.55 10.44 7.64
CA GLU A 186 -19.10 11.72 7.10
C GLU A 186 -18.17 12.42 8.09
N TYR A 187 -17.02 12.85 7.58
CA TYR A 187 -16.00 13.60 8.34
C TYR A 187 -15.85 14.97 7.70
N LYS A 188 -16.21 16.02 8.44
CA LYS A 188 -16.27 17.40 7.92
C LYS A 188 -14.90 18.07 7.77
N ASP A 189 -13.95 17.64 8.60
CA ASP A 189 -12.60 18.20 8.70
C ASP A 189 -11.57 17.07 8.50
N VAL A 190 -11.15 16.88 7.25
CA VAL A 190 -10.04 15.97 6.91
C VAL A 190 -8.95 16.66 6.13
N LEU A 191 -7.70 16.28 6.40
CA LEU A 191 -6.53 16.65 5.63
C LEU A 191 -6.20 15.53 4.64
N ARG A 192 -6.11 15.85 3.35
CA ARG A 192 -5.63 14.91 2.35
C ARG A 192 -4.12 15.01 2.24
N LEU A 193 -3.45 13.88 2.49
CA LEU A 193 -2.04 13.71 2.28
C LEU A 193 -1.81 12.82 1.05
N LYS A 194 -1.07 13.34 0.08
CA LYS A 194 -0.59 12.62 -1.09
C LYS A 194 0.87 12.23 -0.89
N SER A 195 1.13 10.93 -0.76
CA SER A 195 2.48 10.37 -0.60
C SER A 195 2.93 9.69 -1.88
N PHE A 196 3.99 10.20 -2.51
CA PHE A 196 4.72 9.52 -3.57
C PHE A 196 5.90 8.77 -2.99
N VAL A 197 6.03 7.49 -3.31
CA VAL A 197 7.14 6.63 -2.87
C VAL A 197 7.85 6.09 -4.10
N ASP A 198 9.13 6.42 -4.25
CA ASP A 198 10.00 5.91 -5.31
C ASP A 198 11.07 5.03 -4.65
N GLN A 199 10.99 3.72 -4.86
CA GLN A 199 11.83 2.75 -4.18
C GLN A 199 12.36 1.67 -5.12
N ILE A 200 13.43 1.01 -4.69
CA ILE A 200 13.96 -0.19 -5.33
C ILE A 200 13.91 -1.32 -4.31
N ASP A 201 13.21 -2.39 -4.68
CA ASP A 201 13.16 -3.63 -3.94
C ASP A 201 14.18 -4.60 -4.55
N THR A 202 15.24 -4.92 -3.81
CA THR A 202 16.29 -5.85 -4.26
C THR A 202 16.12 -7.19 -3.56
N ILE A 203 15.73 -8.20 -4.33
CA ILE A 203 15.63 -9.58 -3.85
C ILE A 203 16.98 -10.26 -4.07
N THR A 204 17.57 -10.78 -3.00
CA THR A 204 18.75 -11.64 -3.05
C THR A 204 18.35 -13.08 -2.77
N SER A 205 18.75 -13.98 -3.65
CA SER A 205 18.55 -15.42 -3.51
C SER A 205 19.77 -16.17 -4.05
N GLN A 206 19.76 -17.50 -3.96
CA GLN A 206 20.77 -18.37 -4.58
C GLN A 206 20.92 -18.19 -6.11
N PHE A 207 19.97 -17.51 -6.76
CA PHE A 207 19.97 -17.26 -8.20
C PHE A 207 20.50 -15.88 -8.60
N GLY A 208 20.91 -15.05 -7.63
CA GLY A 208 21.46 -13.71 -7.87
C GLY A 208 20.68 -12.60 -7.14
N LYS A 209 20.96 -11.36 -7.57
CA LYS A 209 20.38 -10.12 -7.02
C LYS A 209 19.54 -9.44 -8.08
N PHE A 210 18.25 -9.24 -7.80
CA PHE A 210 17.29 -8.69 -8.75
C PHE A 210 16.70 -7.38 -8.20
N PRO A 211 17.11 -6.22 -8.73
CA PRO A 211 16.52 -4.94 -8.36
C PRO A 211 15.19 -4.72 -9.11
N ILE A 212 14.14 -4.38 -8.37
CA ILE A 212 12.79 -4.14 -8.89
C ILE A 212 12.40 -2.71 -8.51
N PRO A 213 12.47 -1.74 -9.44
CA PRO A 213 12.02 -0.38 -9.17
C PRO A 213 10.49 -0.36 -9.03
N ARG A 214 10.00 0.36 -8.03
CA ARG A 214 8.58 0.48 -7.71
C ARG A 214 8.23 1.92 -7.36
N LYS A 215 7.32 2.51 -8.13
CA LYS A 215 6.72 3.82 -7.86
C LYS A 215 5.30 3.62 -7.36
N THR A 216 5.03 4.11 -6.16
CA THR A 216 3.73 4.00 -5.50
C THR A 216 3.19 5.40 -5.21
N MET A 217 1.88 5.59 -5.37
CA MET A 217 1.19 6.79 -4.91
C MET A 217 0.13 6.38 -3.89
N ILE A 218 0.03 7.13 -2.80
CA ILE A 218 -0.92 6.89 -1.72
C ILE A 218 -1.65 8.18 -1.41
N TYR A 219 -2.98 8.15 -1.48
CA TYR A 219 -3.85 9.22 -1.02
C TYR A 219 -4.44 8.82 0.32
N ARG A 220 -4.29 9.66 1.34
CA ARG A 220 -4.83 9.44 2.68
C ARG A 220 -5.64 10.63 3.12
N TRP A 221 -6.86 10.39 3.58
CA TRP A 221 -7.66 11.40 4.26
C TRP A 221 -7.54 11.16 5.76
N LEU A 222 -6.86 12.08 6.43
CA LEU A 222 -6.56 12.04 7.85
C LEU A 222 -7.58 12.92 8.59
N SER A 223 -8.21 12.39 9.63
CA SER A 223 -9.11 13.15 10.49
C SER A 223 -8.45 13.39 11.85
N THR A 224 -8.82 14.48 12.53
CA THR A 224 -8.39 14.74 13.90
C THR A 224 -9.08 13.82 14.92
N THR A 225 -10.21 13.21 14.57
CA THR A 225 -11.03 12.38 15.46
C THR A 225 -10.76 10.89 15.35
N GLU A 226 -10.04 10.46 14.31
CA GLU A 226 -9.71 9.06 14.04
C GLU A 226 -8.20 8.85 14.10
N ARG A 227 -7.78 7.64 14.49
CA ARG A 227 -6.35 7.30 14.64
C ARG A 227 -5.75 6.53 13.47
N ILE A 228 -6.54 6.31 12.42
CA ILE A 228 -6.11 5.81 11.11
C ILE A 228 -6.76 6.67 10.02
N PRO A 229 -6.25 6.65 8.78
CA PRO A 229 -6.91 7.33 7.68
C PRO A 229 -8.37 6.90 7.55
N VAL A 230 -9.27 7.87 7.42
CA VAL A 230 -10.70 7.59 7.22
C VAL A 230 -10.98 7.05 5.83
N MET A 231 -10.12 7.41 4.87
CA MET A 231 -10.03 6.81 3.55
C MET A 231 -8.55 6.72 3.14
N GLU A 232 -8.17 5.65 2.48
CA GLU A 232 -6.87 5.49 1.84
C GLU A 232 -7.02 4.78 0.49
N ILE A 233 -6.36 5.35 -0.52
CA ILE A 233 -6.26 4.79 -1.86
C ILE A 233 -4.78 4.66 -2.19
N GLN A 234 -4.33 3.45 -2.43
CA GLN A 234 -2.97 3.14 -2.83
C GLN A 234 -2.96 2.53 -4.22
N GLY A 235 -1.92 2.84 -4.99
CA GLY A 235 -1.73 2.28 -6.32
C GLY A 235 -0.31 2.47 -6.83
N THR A 236 -0.06 1.90 -8.00
CA THR A 236 1.25 1.99 -8.67
C THR A 236 1.21 3.05 -9.76
N ILE A 237 2.36 3.67 -10.02
CA ILE A 237 2.56 4.49 -11.22
C ILE A 237 3.22 3.61 -12.26
N VAL A 238 2.52 3.37 -13.37
CA VAL A 238 3.02 2.56 -14.47
C VAL A 238 4.16 3.31 -15.15
N ALA A 239 5.36 2.74 -15.14
CA ALA A 239 6.58 3.43 -15.59
C ALA A 239 6.50 3.91 -17.05
N GLN A 240 5.79 3.18 -17.91
CA GLN A 240 5.70 3.46 -19.34
C GLN A 240 4.73 4.61 -19.67
N THR A 241 3.67 4.77 -18.88
CA THR A 241 2.60 5.75 -19.16
C THR A 241 2.58 6.91 -18.17
N GLY A 242 3.27 6.77 -17.02
CA GLY A 242 3.14 7.69 -15.90
C GLY A 242 1.77 7.67 -15.23
N LYS A 243 0.85 6.79 -15.66
CA LYS A 243 -0.52 6.74 -15.16
C LYS A 243 -0.54 6.09 -13.77
N PHE A 244 -1.29 6.70 -12.85
CA PHE A 244 -1.63 6.10 -11.58
C PHE A 244 -2.75 5.07 -11.75
N THR A 245 -2.52 3.85 -11.27
CA THR A 245 -3.52 2.78 -11.24
C THR A 245 -3.77 2.36 -9.78
N PRO A 246 -4.95 2.66 -9.22
CA PRO A 246 -5.35 2.19 -7.90
C PRO A 246 -5.31 0.65 -7.82
N THR A 247 -4.73 0.13 -6.74
CA THR A 247 -4.67 -1.32 -6.48
C THR A 247 -5.30 -1.69 -5.14
N GLN A 248 -5.43 -0.74 -4.21
CA GLN A 248 -6.04 -0.96 -2.92
C GLN A 248 -6.84 0.27 -2.48
N VAL A 249 -8.02 0.02 -1.93
CA VAL A 249 -8.87 1.02 -1.28
C VAL A 249 -9.26 0.49 0.09
N ARG A 250 -9.09 1.32 1.11
CA ARG A 250 -9.57 1.03 2.47
C ARG A 250 -10.20 2.26 3.09
N TYR A 251 -11.20 2.07 3.94
CA TYR A 251 -11.82 3.14 4.71
C TYR A 251 -12.08 2.69 6.14
N ARG A 252 -12.04 3.64 7.08
CA ARG A 252 -12.34 3.42 8.49
C ARG A 252 -13.79 2.93 8.62
N ASP A 253 -14.02 1.88 9.39
CA ASP A 253 -15.35 1.24 9.45
C ASP A 253 -15.74 0.67 10.82
N GLY A 254 -17.03 0.55 11.08
CA GLY A 254 -17.62 -0.10 12.26
C GLY A 254 -17.73 -1.61 12.09
N PHE A 255 -18.22 -2.34 13.10
CA PHE A 255 -18.49 -3.77 12.93
C PHE A 255 -19.69 -4.00 12.01
N ILE A 256 -19.51 -4.83 10.97
CA ILE A 256 -20.59 -5.24 10.07
C ILE A 256 -20.88 -6.72 10.30
N GLY A 257 -22.05 -7.04 10.86
CA GLY A 257 -22.42 -8.41 11.25
C GLY A 257 -22.67 -9.37 10.08
N LYS A 258 -22.92 -8.86 8.88
CA LYS A 258 -23.06 -9.65 7.65
C LYS A 258 -22.40 -8.91 6.49
N LEU A 259 -21.16 -9.27 6.17
CA LEU A 259 -20.58 -8.91 4.89
C LEU A 259 -21.20 -9.85 3.84
N SER A 260 -21.84 -9.28 2.82
CA SER A 260 -22.24 -10.09 1.67
C SER A 260 -20.95 -10.50 0.96
N ALA A 261 -20.58 -11.77 1.06
CA ALA A 261 -19.44 -12.34 0.35
C ALA A 261 -19.77 -12.46 -1.14
N THR A 262 -19.89 -11.32 -1.82
CA THR A 262 -19.75 -11.31 -3.27
C THR A 262 -18.25 -11.34 -3.53
N SER A 263 -17.68 -12.54 -3.62
CA SER A 263 -16.31 -12.71 -4.07
C SER A 263 -16.21 -12.13 -5.47
N VAL A 264 -15.75 -10.89 -5.58
CA VAL A 264 -15.22 -10.39 -6.85
C VAL A 264 -13.88 -11.06 -6.98
N GLU A 265 -13.83 -12.14 -7.77
CA GLU A 265 -12.56 -12.56 -8.36
C GLU A 265 -12.07 -11.38 -9.20
N VAL A 266 -11.17 -10.58 -8.62
CA VAL A 266 -10.29 -9.76 -9.42
C VAL A 266 -9.45 -10.78 -10.18
N LEU A 267 -9.81 -11.05 -11.43
CA LEU A 267 -9.01 -11.83 -12.37
C LEU A 267 -7.70 -11.07 -12.59
N ALA A 268 -6.80 -11.17 -11.62
CA ALA A 268 -5.46 -10.63 -11.70
C ALA A 268 -4.74 -11.47 -12.75
N LEU A 269 -4.11 -10.78 -13.71
CA LEU A 269 -3.26 -11.46 -14.66
C LEU A 269 -2.13 -12.13 -13.90
N LYS A 270 -1.78 -13.35 -14.30
CA LYS A 270 -0.67 -14.11 -13.72
C LYS A 270 0.13 -14.79 -14.84
N LEU A 271 1.42 -14.97 -14.62
CA LEU A 271 2.32 -15.66 -15.54
C LEU A 271 2.84 -16.95 -14.91
N TYR A 272 2.77 -18.04 -15.65
CA TYR A 272 3.32 -19.32 -15.20
C TYR A 272 3.97 -20.09 -16.36
N PRO A 273 5.20 -20.61 -16.19
CA PRO A 273 6.12 -20.35 -15.08
C PRO A 273 6.75 -18.94 -15.17
N ASN A 274 7.09 -18.35 -14.03
CA ASN A 274 7.83 -17.09 -13.96
C ASN A 274 8.73 -17.04 -12.70
N PRO A 275 10.07 -17.02 -12.81
CA PRO A 275 10.87 -17.07 -14.05
C PRO A 275 10.61 -18.34 -14.87
N GLY A 276 10.64 -18.21 -16.20
CA GLY A 276 10.28 -19.28 -17.12
C GLY A 276 11.33 -19.54 -18.20
N ASN A 277 11.31 -20.75 -18.72
CA ASN A 277 12.03 -21.18 -19.92
C ASN A 277 11.07 -22.09 -20.73
N GLY A 278 11.09 -22.05 -22.05
CA GLY A 278 10.08 -22.70 -22.89
C GLY A 278 8.70 -22.03 -22.83
N MET A 279 7.65 -22.85 -22.77
CA MET A 279 6.26 -22.39 -22.81
C MET A 279 5.85 -21.65 -21.52
N VAL A 280 5.26 -20.47 -21.70
CA VAL A 280 4.73 -19.61 -20.64
C VAL A 280 3.29 -19.25 -20.93
N MET A 281 2.44 -19.34 -19.91
CA MET A 281 1.01 -19.06 -19.99
C MET A 281 0.64 -17.81 -19.19
N ILE A 282 -0.29 -17.04 -19.74
CA ILE A 282 -0.94 -15.88 -19.15
C ILE A 282 -2.32 -16.31 -18.66
N ALA A 283 -2.50 -16.41 -17.35
CA ALA A 283 -3.81 -16.62 -16.74
C ALA A 283 -4.49 -15.28 -16.47
N GLY A 284 -5.82 -15.24 -16.52
CA GLY A 284 -6.61 -14.04 -16.20
C GLY A 284 -6.90 -13.09 -17.37
N LEU A 285 -6.65 -13.54 -18.61
CA LEU A 285 -7.11 -12.86 -19.83
C LEU A 285 -8.62 -13.01 -20.00
N LYS A 286 -9.28 -11.91 -20.34
CA LYS A 286 -10.69 -11.93 -20.78
C LYS A 286 -10.74 -12.30 -22.27
N PRO A 287 -11.83 -12.92 -22.74
CA PRO A 287 -12.00 -13.19 -24.16
C PRO A 287 -11.83 -11.93 -25.02
N GLY A 288 -10.97 -12.00 -26.04
CA GLY A 288 -10.71 -10.90 -26.97
C GLY A 288 -9.66 -9.87 -26.51
N GLU A 289 -9.02 -10.05 -25.34
CA GLU A 289 -7.92 -9.18 -24.94
C GLU A 289 -6.63 -9.49 -25.68
N ASN A 290 -6.10 -8.47 -26.38
CA ASN A 290 -4.79 -8.52 -27.01
C ASN A 290 -3.69 -8.15 -26.03
N TRP A 291 -2.50 -8.70 -26.27
CA TRP A 291 -1.33 -8.42 -25.45
C TRP A 291 -0.05 -8.35 -26.28
N VAL A 292 0.93 -7.58 -25.83
CA VAL A 292 2.24 -7.44 -26.49
C VAL A 292 3.37 -7.58 -25.48
N MET A 293 4.51 -8.10 -25.89
CA MET A 293 5.71 -8.15 -25.06
C MET A 293 6.71 -7.06 -25.48
N ARG A 294 7.34 -6.42 -24.49
CA ARG A 294 8.42 -5.46 -24.69
C ARG A 294 9.63 -5.81 -23.83
N ASP A 295 10.82 -5.49 -24.30
CA ASP A 295 12.03 -5.54 -23.48
C ASP A 295 12.10 -4.35 -22.49
N VAL A 296 13.16 -4.32 -21.68
CA VAL A 296 13.39 -3.23 -20.71
C VAL A 296 13.62 -1.86 -21.35
N LEU A 297 13.95 -1.79 -22.63
CA LEU A 297 14.11 -0.55 -23.39
C LEU A 297 12.80 -0.12 -24.08
N GLY A 298 11.73 -0.90 -23.92
CA GLY A 298 10.42 -0.63 -24.51
C GLY A 298 10.29 -1.07 -25.96
N LYS A 299 11.29 -1.78 -26.51
CA LYS A 299 11.21 -2.35 -27.86
C LYS A 299 10.26 -3.54 -27.84
N GLU A 300 9.34 -3.56 -28.79
CA GLU A 300 8.41 -4.68 -28.96
C GLU A 300 9.14 -5.94 -29.42
N ILE A 301 8.81 -7.05 -28.76
CA ILE A 301 9.37 -8.37 -29.01
C ILE A 301 8.32 -9.20 -29.73
N VAL A 302 8.68 -9.67 -30.92
CA VAL A 302 7.87 -10.63 -31.67
C VAL A 302 8.05 -11.99 -31.03
N LEU A 303 6.95 -12.62 -30.65
CA LEU A 303 6.92 -13.90 -29.95
C LEU A 303 6.30 -15.00 -30.80
N ASN A 304 6.76 -16.22 -30.57
CA ASN A 304 6.07 -17.42 -31.00
C ASN A 304 4.89 -17.66 -30.05
N ARG A 305 3.69 -17.24 -30.46
CA ARG A 305 2.48 -17.41 -29.66
C ARG A 305 2.06 -18.87 -29.59
N VAL A 306 1.57 -19.27 -28.43
CA VAL A 306 0.94 -20.57 -28.17
C VAL A 306 -0.51 -20.30 -27.76
N GLY A 307 -1.40 -20.32 -28.76
CA GLY A 307 -2.79 -19.86 -28.58
C GLY A 307 -2.89 -18.38 -28.20
N ASP A 308 -4.04 -17.98 -27.65
CA ASP A 308 -4.31 -16.58 -27.29
C ASP A 308 -3.63 -16.16 -25.98
N ALA A 309 -3.27 -17.13 -25.15
CA ALA A 309 -2.85 -16.91 -23.76
C ALA A 309 -1.46 -17.48 -23.45
N GLY A 310 -0.65 -17.78 -24.45
CA GLY A 310 0.68 -18.34 -24.22
C GLY A 310 1.72 -17.91 -25.25
N PHE A 311 2.98 -18.13 -24.90
CA PHE A 311 4.12 -17.96 -25.80
C PHE A 311 5.26 -18.91 -25.45
N ASP A 312 6.07 -19.20 -26.45
CA ASP A 312 7.36 -19.85 -26.26
C ASP A 312 8.44 -18.80 -26.04
N SER A 313 9.13 -18.92 -24.91
CA SER A 313 10.19 -18.02 -24.48
C SER A 313 11.59 -18.47 -24.93
N ASP A 314 11.77 -19.63 -25.57
CA ASP A 314 13.10 -20.24 -25.82
C ASP A 314 14.06 -19.32 -26.59
N ASN A 315 13.55 -18.52 -27.52
CA ASN A 315 14.37 -17.60 -28.32
C ASN A 315 14.64 -16.25 -27.65
N LEU A 316 14.15 -16.03 -26.44
CA LEU A 316 14.42 -14.82 -25.67
C LEU A 316 15.80 -14.92 -25.01
N LEU A 317 16.54 -13.82 -25.03
CA LEU A 317 17.74 -13.69 -24.21
C LEU A 317 17.35 -13.68 -22.72
N GLY A 318 18.22 -14.21 -21.87
CA GLY A 318 18.06 -14.11 -20.42
C GLY A 318 17.87 -12.65 -20.01
N GLY A 319 16.78 -12.35 -19.30
CA GLY A 319 16.42 -10.96 -19.04
C GLY A 319 14.97 -10.73 -18.61
N MET A 320 14.65 -9.45 -18.42
CA MET A 320 13.35 -8.98 -17.97
C MET A 320 12.52 -8.47 -19.15
N TYR A 321 11.27 -8.89 -19.21
CA TYR A 321 10.31 -8.50 -20.24
C TYR A 321 9.00 -8.05 -19.61
N TYR A 322 8.28 -7.15 -20.29
CA TYR A 322 6.99 -6.65 -19.87
C TYR A 322 5.91 -7.10 -20.86
N ILE A 323 4.87 -7.76 -20.37
CA ILE A 323 3.70 -8.15 -21.15
C ILE A 323 2.56 -7.18 -20.83
N LEU A 324 2.10 -6.45 -21.84
CA LEU A 324 1.05 -5.45 -21.72
C LEU A 324 -0.27 -6.01 -22.23
N VAL A 325 -1.31 -5.95 -21.41
CA VAL A 325 -2.69 -6.34 -21.73
C VAL A 325 -3.62 -5.15 -21.45
N GLY A 326 -3.86 -4.32 -22.47
CA GLY A 326 -4.53 -3.03 -22.28
C GLY A 326 -3.76 -2.16 -21.28
N GLU A 327 -4.40 -1.81 -20.15
CA GLU A 327 -3.77 -1.02 -19.07
C GLU A 327 -3.02 -1.85 -18.03
N ARG A 328 -3.07 -3.19 -18.11
CA ARG A 328 -2.43 -4.09 -17.14
C ARG A 328 -1.07 -4.55 -17.66
N VAL A 329 -0.10 -4.70 -16.77
CA VAL A 329 1.27 -5.13 -17.10
C VAL A 329 1.68 -6.31 -16.24
N LEU A 330 2.28 -7.31 -16.88
CA LEU A 330 2.95 -8.44 -16.24
C LEU A 330 4.44 -8.37 -16.50
N THR A 331 5.23 -8.79 -15.52
CA THR A 331 6.69 -8.89 -15.66
C THR A 331 7.07 -10.34 -15.84
N PHE A 332 7.72 -10.67 -16.95
CA PHE A 332 8.27 -11.99 -17.23
C PHE A 332 9.80 -11.97 -17.07
N CYS A 333 10.32 -12.93 -16.32
CA CYS A 333 11.74 -13.15 -16.15
C CYS A 333 12.15 -14.39 -16.97
N LYS A 334 12.91 -14.19 -18.05
CA LYS A 334 13.51 -15.29 -18.82
C LYS A 334 14.73 -15.83 -18.08
N LYS A 335 14.72 -17.14 -17.83
CA LYS A 335 15.87 -17.89 -17.32
C LYS A 335 16.92 -18.09 -18.42
#